data_AF-A0A973WRB7-F1
#
_entry.id   AF-A0A973WRB7-F1
#
_cell.length_a   1.000
_cell.length_b   1.000
_cell.length_c   1.000
_cell.angle_alpha   90.00
_cell.angle_beta   90.00
_cell.angle_gamma   90.00
#
_symmetry.space_group_name_H-M   'P 1'
#
loop_
_entity.id
_entity.type
_entity.pdbx_description
1 polymer ?
#
loop_
_entity_poly.entity_id
_entity_poly.type
_entity_poly.pdbx_seq_one_letter_code
_entity_poly.pdbx_strand_id
1 'polypeptide(L)'
;MFTAISYIGAHWLLILAVLLGVIALGAFAWFAKNWKAAVAAVVLVVAALTYQHADLGGYKRRLDEEKAEQIKTLTSRIATLSLITSMDNQVSLANAQTLKKLESLSLDTPPNAGACLSRDAARRVRAVRTDEALPAAPAPSRHSGLFPRRRANP
;
A
#
# COMPACT_ATOMS: atom_id res chain seq x y z
N MET A 1 6.02 6.28 26.57
CA MET A 1 7.06 5.59 27.39
C MET A 1 7.90 4.59 26.58
N PHE A 2 7.32 3.74 25.71
CA PHE A 2 8.10 2.81 24.87
C PHE A 2 9.14 3.46 23.95
N THR A 3 8.88 4.67 23.46
CA THR A 3 9.82 5.43 22.60
C THR A 3 11.06 5.92 23.34
N ALA A 4 10.94 6.31 24.62
CA ALA A 4 12.06 6.79 25.43
C ALA A 4 13.02 5.66 25.82
N ILE A 5 12.49 4.48 26.14
CA ILE A 5 13.27 3.29 26.49
C ILE A 5 14.04 2.77 25.27
N SER A 6 13.41 2.77 24.09
CA SER A 6 14.06 2.40 22.83
C SER A 6 15.21 3.36 22.46
N TYR A 7 15.04 4.66 22.69
CA TYR A 7 16.08 5.67 22.47
C TYR A 7 17.30 5.48 23.39
N ILE A 8 17.06 5.16 24.67
CA ILE A 8 18.13 4.87 25.65
C ILE A 8 18.88 3.59 25.27
N GLY A 9 18.18 2.55 24.81
CA GLY A 9 18.81 1.31 24.34
C GLY A 9 19.68 1.51 23.09
N ALA A 10 19.21 2.30 22.12
CA ALA A 10 19.92 2.56 20.87
C ALA A 10 21.18 3.44 21.04
N HIS A 11 21.25 4.26 22.10
CA HIS A 11 22.35 5.20 22.34
C HIS A 11 23.15 4.91 23.61
N TRP A 12 22.92 3.77 24.26
CA TRP A 12 23.58 3.35 25.49
C TRP A 12 25.12 3.38 25.41
N LEU A 13 25.67 2.92 24.28
CA LEU A 13 27.12 2.96 24.02
C LEU A 13 27.67 4.39 23.95
N LEU A 14 26.92 5.32 23.38
CA LEU A 14 27.32 6.72 23.26
C LEU A 14 27.28 7.41 24.62
N ILE A 15 26.25 7.11 25.43
CA ILE A 15 26.14 7.60 26.82
C ILE A 15 27.33 7.09 27.66
N LEU A 16 27.66 5.80 27.56
CA LEU A 16 28.83 5.23 28.23
C LEU A 16 30.13 5.87 27.78
N ALA A 17 30.32 6.07 26.47
CA ALA A 17 31.52 6.71 25.92
C ALA A 17 31.68 8.15 26.41
N VAL A 18 30.59 8.93 26.48
CA VAL A 18 30.61 10.30 27.01
C VAL A 18 30.96 10.30 28.50
N LEU A 19 30.34 9.41 29.30
CA LEU A 19 30.65 9.27 30.73
C LEU A 19 32.13 8.92 30.96
N LEU A 20 32.66 7.95 30.23
CA LEU A 20 34.06 7.57 30.29
C LEU A 20 34.98 8.72 29.88
N GLY A 21 34.62 9.46 28.83
CA GLY A 21 35.34 10.65 28.39
C GLY A 21 35.40 11.75 29.44
N VAL A 22 34.28 12.03 30.12
CA VAL A 22 34.22 13.02 31.21
C VAL A 22 35.06 12.58 32.41
N ILE A 23 35.01 11.30 32.79
CA ILE A 23 35.83 10.74 33.88
C ILE A 23 37.31 10.82 33.53
N ALA A 24 37.69 10.44 32.31
CA ALA A 24 39.07 10.50 31.84
C ALA A 24 39.60 11.95 31.80
N LEU A 25 38.77 12.91 31.38
CA LEU A 25 39.10 14.34 31.39
C LEU A 25 39.23 14.90 32.80
N GLY A 26 38.36 14.50 33.72
CA GLY A 26 38.46 14.86 35.13
C GLY A 26 39.75 14.33 35.77
N ALA A 27 40.10 13.07 35.49
CA ALA A 27 41.36 12.47 35.92
C ALA A 27 42.58 13.18 35.33
N PHE A 28 42.54 13.52 34.03
CA PHE A 28 43.61 14.26 33.36
C PHE A 28 43.78 15.68 33.93
N ALA A 29 42.68 16.38 34.23
CA ALA A 29 42.70 17.69 34.86
C ALA A 29 43.33 17.67 36.26
N TRP A 30 43.01 16.63 37.04
CA TRP A 30 43.57 16.39 38.36
C TRP A 30 45.08 16.12 38.30
N PHE A 31 45.52 15.26 37.39
CA PHE A 31 46.94 14.93 37.22
C PHE A 31 47.77 16.08 36.63
N ALA A 32 47.22 16.82 35.66
CA ALA A 32 47.93 17.89 34.99
C ALA A 32 47.94 19.21 35.79
N LYS A 33 47.13 19.33 36.85
CA LYS A 33 46.87 20.58 37.62
C LYS A 33 46.55 21.80 36.72
N ASN A 34 46.12 21.55 35.49
CA ASN A 34 45.94 22.59 34.47
C ASN A 34 44.46 22.68 34.11
N TRP A 35 43.72 23.44 34.91
CA TRP A 35 42.26 23.59 34.79
C TRP A 35 41.82 24.15 33.42
N LYS A 36 42.70 24.89 32.73
CA LYS A 36 42.43 25.44 31.39
C LYS A 36 42.24 24.34 30.34
N ALA A 37 43.00 23.25 30.44
CA ALA A 37 42.88 22.11 29.52
C ALA A 37 41.54 21.38 29.70
N ALA A 38 41.06 21.27 30.94
CA ALA A 38 39.76 20.68 31.26
C ALA A 38 38.62 21.51 30.66
N VAL A 39 38.67 22.83 30.80
CA VAL A 39 37.66 23.74 30.23
C VAL A 39 37.66 23.68 28.70
N ALA A 40 38.83 23.68 28.07
CA ALA A 40 38.94 23.56 26.62
C ALA A 40 38.31 22.26 26.10
N ALA A 41 38.53 21.13 26.79
CA ALA A 41 37.94 19.86 26.42
C ALA A 41 36.42 19.84 26.58
N VAL A 42 35.88 20.41 27.67
CA VAL A 42 34.42 20.54 27.86
C VAL A 42 33.79 21.35 26.74
N VAL A 43 34.40 22.49 26.35
CA VAL A 43 33.92 23.31 25.24
C VAL A 43 33.92 22.51 23.92
N LEU A 44 34.97 21.71 23.68
CA LEU A 44 35.08 20.88 22.48
C LEU A 44 33.99 19.79 22.44
N VAL A 45 33.71 19.15 23.58
CA VAL A 45 32.62 18.16 23.70
C VAL A 45 31.26 18.80 23.46
N VAL A 46 30.99 19.97 24.05
CA VAL A 46 29.73 20.70 23.83
C VAL A 46 29.58 21.09 22.36
N ALA A 47 30.64 21.57 21.71
CA ALA A 47 30.62 21.91 20.28
C ALA A 47 30.39 20.69 19.39
N ALA A 48 30.96 19.53 19.73
CA ALA A 48 30.73 18.28 19.00
C ALA A 48 29.27 17.80 19.12
N LEU A 49 28.69 17.91 20.32
CA LEU A 49 27.29 17.53 20.57
C LEU A 49 26.30 18.46 19.86
N THR A 50 26.56 19.76 19.83
CA THR A 50 25.70 20.71 19.09
C THR A 50 25.76 20.48 17.58
N TYR A 51 26.94 20.15 17.05
CA TYR A 51 27.09 19.79 15.63
C TYR A 51 26.28 18.54 15.25
N GLN A 52 26.34 17.48 16.07
CA GLN A 52 25.56 16.26 15.85
C GLN A 52 24.04 16.51 15.88
N HIS A 53 23.57 17.40 16.76
CA HIS A 53 22.14 17.75 16.83
C HIS A 53 21.65 18.50 15.59
N ALA A 54 22.47 19.37 15.00
CA ALA A 54 22.11 20.11 13.79
C ALA A 54 21.91 19.17 12.58
N ASP A 55 22.79 18.18 12.43
CA ASP A 55 22.72 17.23 11.31
C ASP A 55 21.49 16.31 11.41
N LEU A 56 21.18 15.83 12.62
CA LEU A 56 19.96 15.06 12.91
C LEU A 56 18.67 15.82 12.57
N GLY A 57 18.68 17.16 12.65
CA GLY A 57 17.53 17.99 12.29
C GLY A 57 17.18 17.92 10.79
N GLY A 58 18.19 17.87 9.92
CA GLY A 58 18.01 17.76 8.48
C GLY A 58 17.45 16.40 8.05
N TYR A 59 18.01 15.31 8.58
CA TYR A 59 17.52 13.96 8.32
C TYR A 59 16.09 13.72 8.81
N LYS A 60 15.74 14.25 9.99
CA LYS A 60 14.37 14.15 10.51
C LYS A 60 13.36 14.87 9.62
N ARG A 61 13.69 16.08 9.14
CA ARG A 61 12.81 16.81 8.22
C ARG A 61 12.54 16.05 6.92
N ARG A 62 13.58 15.49 6.29
CA ARG A 62 13.39 14.67 5.07
C ARG A 62 12.54 13.43 5.34
N LEU A 63 12.79 12.73 6.44
CA LEU A 63 11.98 11.57 6.83
C LEU A 63 10.53 11.95 7.11
N ASP A 64 10.27 13.11 7.71
CA ASP A 64 8.92 13.59 7.99
C ASP A 64 8.19 14.02 6.70
N GLU A 65 8.90 14.64 5.75
CA GLU A 65 8.40 14.94 4.40
C GLU A 65 8.03 13.66 3.64
N GLU A 66 8.93 12.67 3.59
CA GLU A 66 8.67 11.37 2.94
C GLU A 66 7.46 10.64 3.56
N LYS A 67 7.35 10.65 4.90
CA LYS A 67 6.20 10.07 5.60
C LYS A 67 4.91 10.81 5.26
N ALA A 68 4.94 12.14 5.18
CA ALA A 68 3.77 12.93 4.82
C ALA A 68 3.29 12.61 3.39
N GLU A 69 4.22 12.45 2.44
CA GLU A 69 3.90 12.05 1.06
C GLU A 69 3.30 10.64 0.98
N GLN A 70 3.85 9.69 1.74
CA GLN A 70 3.31 8.34 1.82
C GLN A 70 1.90 8.33 2.41
N ILE A 71 1.67 9.06 3.50
CA ILE A 71 0.34 9.20 4.10
C ILE A 71 -0.63 9.80 3.10
N LYS A 72 -0.24 10.86 2.37
CA LYS A 72 -1.08 11.49 1.34
C LYS A 72 -1.44 10.52 0.20
N THR A 73 -0.52 9.66 -0.19
CA THR A 73 -0.76 8.65 -1.22
C THR A 73 -1.66 7.52 -0.72
N LEU A 74 -1.49 7.09 0.53
CA LEU A 74 -2.35 6.07 1.13
C LEU A 74 -3.77 6.60 1.34
N THR A 75 -3.94 7.85 1.79
CA THR A 75 -5.26 8.46 1.95
C THR A 75 -5.97 8.65 0.61
N SER A 76 -5.27 9.05 -0.45
CA SER A 76 -5.87 9.15 -1.79
C SER A 76 -6.33 7.79 -2.32
N ARG A 77 -5.53 6.73 -2.11
CA ARG A 77 -5.92 5.35 -2.46
C ARG A 77 -7.15 4.89 -1.68
N ILE A 78 -7.22 5.15 -0.37
CA ILE A 78 -8.39 4.83 0.45
C ILE A 78 -9.63 5.57 -0.06
N ALA A 79 -9.51 6.85 -0.41
CA ALA A 79 -10.60 7.61 -0.99
C ALA A 79 -11.10 6.99 -2.30
N THR A 80 -10.20 6.61 -3.21
CA THR A 80 -10.58 5.95 -4.47
C THR A 80 -11.29 4.61 -4.23
N LEU A 81 -10.80 3.78 -3.31
CA LEU A 81 -11.43 2.50 -2.97
C LEU A 81 -12.82 2.69 -2.37
N SER A 82 -12.99 3.71 -1.51
CA SER A 82 -14.30 4.03 -0.93
C SER A 82 -15.30 4.47 -2.00
N LEU A 83 -14.85 5.24 -2.99
CA LEU A 83 -15.69 5.68 -4.11
C LEU A 83 -16.10 4.49 -4.98
N ILE A 84 -15.15 3.63 -5.36
CA ILE A 84 -15.43 2.40 -6.14
C ILE A 84 -16.44 1.53 -5.39
N THR A 85 -16.24 1.32 -4.09
CA THR A 85 -17.16 0.52 -3.27
C THR A 85 -18.57 1.11 -3.25
N SER A 86 -18.70 2.44 -3.20
CA SER A 86 -20.00 3.11 -3.26
C SER A 86 -20.69 2.93 -4.62
N MET A 87 -19.93 2.93 -5.73
CA MET A 87 -20.44 2.68 -7.07
C MET A 87 -20.87 1.22 -7.25
N ASP A 88 -20.07 0.27 -6.76
CA ASP A 88 -20.40 -1.16 -6.79
C ASP A 88 -21.68 -1.45 -6.01
N ASN A 89 -21.87 -0.80 -4.85
CA ASN A 89 -23.12 -0.91 -4.10
C ASN A 89 -24.32 -0.40 -4.91
N GLN A 90 -24.19 0.73 -5.61
CA GLN A 90 -25.27 1.24 -6.47
C GLN A 90 -25.57 0.30 -7.64
N VAL A 91 -24.55 -0.24 -8.30
CA VAL A 91 -24.70 -1.22 -9.39
C VAL A 91 -25.37 -2.50 -8.87
N SER A 92 -24.99 -2.97 -7.67
CA SER A 92 -25.60 -4.17 -7.08
C SER A 92 -27.10 -3.98 -6.81
N LEU A 93 -27.50 -2.80 -6.32
CA LEU A 93 -28.91 -2.48 -6.09
C LEU A 93 -29.69 -2.37 -7.41
N ALA A 94 -29.11 -1.73 -8.42
CA ALA A 94 -29.71 -1.64 -9.75
C ALA A 94 -29.88 -3.04 -10.37
N ASN A 95 -28.88 -3.91 -10.27
CA ASN A 95 -28.93 -5.29 -10.74
C ASN A 95 -29.98 -6.13 -9.99
N ALA A 96 -30.11 -5.93 -8.67
CA ALA A 96 -31.16 -6.60 -7.90
C ALA A 96 -32.57 -6.17 -8.36
N GLN A 97 -32.76 -4.89 -8.71
CA GLN A 97 -34.03 -4.41 -9.24
C GLN A 97 -34.31 -4.93 -10.66
N THR A 98 -33.31 -4.98 -11.53
CA THR A 98 -33.49 -5.52 -12.89
C THR A 98 -33.77 -7.02 -12.85
N LEU A 99 -33.09 -7.77 -11.98
CA LEU A 99 -33.39 -9.20 -11.77
C LEU A 99 -34.83 -9.43 -11.34
N LYS A 100 -35.34 -8.67 -10.37
CA LYS A 100 -36.76 -8.76 -9.95
C LYS A 100 -37.73 -8.47 -11.09
N LYS A 101 -37.43 -7.48 -11.94
CA LYS A 101 -38.25 -7.17 -13.13
C LYS A 101 -38.20 -8.28 -14.17
N LEU A 102 -37.03 -8.88 -14.38
CA LEU A 102 -36.87 -10.00 -15.30
C LEU A 102 -37.59 -11.24 -14.79
N GLU A 103 -37.54 -11.49 -13.48
CA GLU A 103 -38.28 -12.58 -12.84
C GLU A 103 -39.80 -12.41 -13.03
N SER A 104 -40.34 -11.21 -12.79
CA SER A 104 -41.78 -10.96 -13.03
C SER A 104 -42.15 -11.13 -14.50
N LEU A 105 -41.36 -10.58 -15.43
CA LEU A 105 -41.60 -10.76 -16.87
C LEU A 105 -41.51 -12.23 -17.31
N SER A 106 -40.62 -13.00 -16.69
CA SER A 106 -40.47 -14.43 -16.99
C SER A 106 -41.69 -15.25 -16.57
N LEU A 107 -42.33 -14.90 -15.44
CA LEU A 107 -43.56 -15.54 -14.98
C LEU A 107 -44.75 -15.20 -15.88
N ASP A 108 -44.80 -13.97 -16.40
CA ASP A 108 -45.83 -13.53 -17.33
C ASP A 108 -45.63 -14.06 -18.76
N THR A 109 -44.45 -14.61 -19.07
CA THR A 109 -44.16 -15.14 -20.40
C THR A 109 -44.77 -16.54 -20.55
N PRO A 110 -45.65 -16.78 -21.54
CA PRO A 110 -46.24 -18.10 -21.75
C PRO A 110 -45.16 -19.15 -22.05
N PRO A 111 -45.36 -20.41 -21.63
CA PRO A 111 -44.43 -21.49 -21.93
C PRO A 111 -44.27 -21.62 -23.44
N ASN A 112 -43.02 -21.71 -23.89
CA ASN A 112 -42.67 -21.77 -25.30
C ASN A 112 -43.05 -23.14 -25.88
N ALA A 113 -44.32 -23.31 -26.23
CA ALA A 113 -44.93 -24.59 -26.61
C ALA A 113 -44.60 -25.04 -28.05
N GLY A 114 -43.84 -24.26 -28.81
CA GLY A 114 -43.50 -24.55 -30.20
C GLY A 114 -42.24 -23.85 -30.69
N ALA A 115 -41.85 -24.11 -31.94
CA ALA A 115 -40.73 -23.42 -32.56
C ALA A 115 -41.05 -21.92 -32.72
N CYS A 116 -40.27 -21.06 -32.07
CA CYS A 116 -40.42 -19.58 -32.13
C CYS A 116 -40.35 -19.01 -33.55
N LEU A 117 -39.73 -19.77 -34.45
CA LEU A 117 -39.61 -19.45 -35.86
C LEU A 117 -40.31 -20.52 -36.67
N SER A 118 -41.15 -20.09 -37.62
CA SER A 118 -41.66 -21.00 -38.63
C SER A 118 -40.48 -21.63 -39.40
N ARG A 119 -40.63 -22.87 -39.85
CA ARG A 119 -39.58 -23.62 -40.55
C ARG A 119 -39.01 -22.86 -41.75
N ASP A 120 -39.85 -22.05 -42.38
CA ASP A 120 -39.50 -21.20 -43.52
C ASP A 120 -38.70 -19.94 -43.09
N ALA A 121 -39.12 -19.27 -42.01
CA ALA A 121 -38.36 -18.15 -41.43
C ALA A 121 -36.98 -18.62 -40.90
N ALA A 122 -36.91 -19.79 -40.28
CA ALA A 122 -35.66 -20.39 -39.84
C ALA A 122 -34.71 -20.69 -41.01
N ARG A 123 -35.22 -21.14 -42.16
CA ARG A 123 -34.41 -21.32 -43.39
C ARG A 123 -33.84 -20.00 -43.90
N ARG A 124 -34.62 -18.91 -43.89
CA ARG A 124 -34.17 -17.59 -44.35
C ARG A 124 -33.05 -17.02 -43.48
N VAL A 125 -33.18 -17.12 -42.15
CA VAL A 125 -32.11 -16.70 -41.22
C VAL A 125 -30.85 -17.55 -41.38
N ARG A 126 -31.02 -18.86 -41.63
CA ARG A 126 -29.88 -19.76 -41.89
C ARG A 126 -29.16 -19.44 -43.20
N ALA A 127 -29.90 -19.06 -44.25
CA ALA A 127 -29.36 -18.66 -45.53
C ALA A 127 -28.58 -17.34 -45.46
N VAL A 128 -29.03 -16.37 -44.67
CA VAL A 128 -28.29 -15.13 -44.42
C VAL A 128 -26.97 -15.40 -43.70
N ARG A 129 -26.92 -16.41 -42.83
CA ARG A 129 -25.72 -16.75 -42.04
C ARG A 129 -24.67 -17.56 -42.80
N THR A 130 -24.99 -18.10 -43.99
CA THR A 130 -24.05 -18.91 -44.78
C THR A 130 -23.21 -18.10 -45.76
N ASP A 131 -23.59 -16.86 -46.08
CA ASP A 131 -22.84 -15.98 -46.98
C ASP A 131 -21.76 -15.14 -46.26
N GLU A 132 -21.80 -15.13 -44.92
CA GLU A 132 -20.80 -14.45 -44.10
C GLU A 132 -19.81 -15.50 -43.58
N ALA A 133 -18.60 -15.50 -44.15
CA ALA A 133 -17.49 -16.29 -43.64
C ALA A 133 -17.39 -16.08 -42.12
N LEU A 134 -17.52 -17.16 -41.33
CA LEU A 134 -17.33 -17.06 -39.89
C LEU A 134 -15.98 -16.37 -39.64
N PRO A 135 -15.92 -15.24 -38.90
CA PRO A 135 -14.65 -14.81 -38.35
C PRO A 135 -14.15 -15.98 -37.52
N ALA A 136 -12.96 -16.48 -37.87
CA ALA A 136 -12.29 -17.51 -37.09
C ALA A 136 -12.39 -17.11 -35.62
N ALA A 137 -12.99 -17.98 -34.80
CA ALA A 137 -13.13 -17.71 -33.38
C ALA A 137 -11.77 -17.26 -32.86
N PRO A 138 -11.67 -16.09 -32.19
CA PRO A 138 -10.40 -15.68 -31.62
C PRO A 138 -9.93 -16.82 -30.74
N ALA A 139 -8.73 -17.33 -31.04
CA ALA A 139 -8.11 -18.37 -30.23
C ALA A 139 -8.23 -17.96 -28.76
N PRO A 140 -8.61 -18.87 -27.85
CA PRO A 140 -8.76 -18.53 -26.45
C PRO A 140 -7.48 -17.84 -26.02
N SER A 141 -7.59 -16.56 -25.62
CA SER A 141 -6.48 -15.85 -25.06
C SER A 141 -5.97 -16.72 -23.91
N ARG A 142 -4.72 -17.17 -24.03
CA ARG A 142 -4.00 -17.72 -22.89
C ARG A 142 -3.95 -16.60 -21.86
N HIS A 143 -4.98 -16.50 -21.02
CA HIS A 143 -4.84 -15.93 -19.70
C HIS A 143 -3.89 -16.86 -18.98
N SER A 144 -2.60 -16.57 -19.16
CA SER A 144 -1.50 -17.03 -18.34
C SER A 144 -1.96 -16.91 -16.90
N GLY A 145 -2.17 -18.05 -16.27
CA GLY A 145 -2.77 -18.15 -14.95
C GLY A 145 -2.04 -17.25 -13.96
N LEU A 146 -2.79 -16.30 -13.39
CA LEU A 146 -2.50 -15.66 -12.13
C LEU A 146 -3.36 -16.33 -11.04
N PHE A 147 -3.36 -17.66 -11.02
CA PHE A 147 -3.78 -18.43 -9.86
C PHE A 147 -2.51 -18.94 -9.17
N PRO A 148 -2.16 -18.44 -7.97
CA PRO A 148 -1.04 -18.99 -7.22
C PRO A 148 -1.35 -20.43 -6.84
N ARG A 149 -0.55 -21.38 -7.36
CA ARG A 149 -0.54 -22.77 -6.88
C ARG A 149 -0.20 -22.77 -5.39
N ARG A 150 -1.19 -23.03 -4.53
CA ARG A 150 -0.96 -23.54 -3.18
C ARG A 150 -0.16 -24.83 -3.31
N ARG A 151 1.12 -24.81 -2.89
CA ARG A 151 1.86 -26.04 -2.66
C ARG A 151 1.18 -26.77 -1.50
N ALA A 152 0.65 -27.96 -1.76
CA ALA A 152 0.47 -28.96 -0.73
C ALA A 152 1.88 -29.49 -0.41
N ASN A 153 2.30 -29.36 0.84
CA ASN A 153 3.50 -30.03 1.35
C ASN A 153 3.15 -31.49 1.68
N PRO A 154 4.10 -32.43 1.49
CA PRO A 154 4.00 -33.79 2.01
C PRO A 154 4.08 -33.82 3.55
#